data_AF-A0A1Y4A175-F1
#
_entry.id   AF-A0A1Y4A175-F1
#
_cell.length_a   1.000
_cell.length_b   1.000
_cell.length_c   1.000
_cell.angle_alpha   90.00
_cell.angle_beta   90.00
_cell.angle_gamma   90.00
#
_symmetry.space_group_name_H-M   'P 1'
#
loop_
_entity.id
_entity.type
_entity.pdbx_description
1 polymer ?
#
loop_
_entity_poly.entity_id
_entity_poly.type
_entity_poly.pdbx_seq_one_letter_code
_entity_poly.pdbx_strand_id
1 'polypeptide(L)'
;MLGVGQGEKFCITYTSHSIKTTRICHIDENGNIVSDEGRLPAEALSQIINYPERIVKMTPLSDKEIEAIKAIKNLFPTAEYVEHIKNSDIVGIGNSENGWIADINNALFPSLKPGDHIDIDAACRRFGI
;
A
#
# COMPACT_ATOMS: atom_id res chain seq x y z
N MET A 1 9.79 9.74 15.36
CA MET A 1 9.35 8.32 15.30
C MET A 1 8.74 8.11 13.92
N LEU A 2 9.14 7.07 13.15
CA LEU A 2 8.74 6.86 11.74
C LEU A 2 7.25 6.50 11.55
N GLY A 3 6.46 6.56 12.62
CA GLY A 3 5.05 6.17 12.63
C GLY A 3 4.79 4.67 12.60
N VAL A 4 5.74 3.84 12.17
CA VAL A 4 5.63 2.38 12.03
C VAL A 4 6.21 1.61 13.21
N GLY A 5 5.53 0.53 13.62
CA GLY A 5 5.98 -0.37 14.69
C GLY A 5 6.94 -1.46 14.21
N GLN A 6 7.61 -2.11 15.17
CA GLN A 6 8.41 -3.31 14.91
C GLN A 6 7.55 -4.41 14.28
N GLY A 7 8.05 -5.06 13.22
CA GLY A 7 7.33 -6.07 12.46
C GLY A 7 6.16 -5.56 11.58
N GLU A 8 5.75 -4.29 11.74
CA GLU A 8 4.72 -3.68 10.88
C GLU A 8 5.30 -3.49 9.47
N LYS A 9 4.59 -4.00 8.45
CA LYS A 9 4.99 -3.77 7.05
C LYS A 9 4.55 -2.40 6.57
N PHE A 10 5.42 -1.72 5.84
CA PHE A 10 5.16 -0.41 5.24
C PHE A 10 5.86 -0.30 3.89
N CYS A 11 5.35 0.59 3.05
CA CYS A 11 5.96 0.94 1.78
C CYS A 11 6.85 2.17 1.94
N ILE A 12 8.01 2.14 1.29
CA ILE A 12 8.86 3.30 1.07
C ILE A 12 8.87 3.57 -0.43
N THR A 13 8.61 4.81 -0.81
CA THR A 13 8.80 5.28 -2.18
C THR A 13 9.97 6.25 -2.27
N TYR A 14 10.95 5.96 -3.12
CA TYR A 14 12.13 6.80 -3.32
C TYR A 14 12.51 6.89 -4.80
N THR A 15 13.23 7.95 -5.16
CA THR A 15 13.78 8.10 -6.51
C THR A 15 15.29 7.88 -6.48
N SER A 16 15.80 6.98 -7.32
CA SER A 16 17.23 6.75 -7.51
C SER A 16 17.54 6.75 -8.99
N HIS A 17 18.55 7.51 -9.44
CA HIS A 17 18.94 7.61 -10.85
C HIS A 17 17.75 7.89 -11.79
N SER A 18 16.86 8.81 -11.38
CA SER A 18 15.61 9.16 -12.09
C SER A 18 14.56 8.05 -12.18
N ILE A 19 14.76 6.93 -11.50
CA ILE A 19 13.80 5.83 -11.39
C ILE A 19 13.09 5.93 -10.05
N LYS A 20 11.74 5.97 -10.08
CA LYS A 20 10.92 5.89 -8.88
C LYS A 20 10.72 4.42 -8.52
N THR A 21 11.09 4.05 -7.31
CA THR A 21 11.02 2.68 -6.79
C THR A 21 10.20 2.67 -5.50
N THR A 22 9.32 1.68 -5.38
CA THR A 22 8.56 1.42 -4.16
C THR A 22 8.97 0.07 -3.61
N ARG A 23 9.34 0.03 -2.33
CA ARG A 23 9.75 -1.20 -1.64
C ARG A 23 8.91 -1.45 -0.40
N ILE A 24 8.57 -2.72 -0.18
CA ILE A 24 7.96 -3.18 1.06
C ILE A 24 9.08 -3.42 2.07
N CYS A 25 8.92 -2.82 3.25
CA CYS A 25 9.87 -2.85 4.34
C CYS A 25 9.19 -3.15 5.67
N HIS A 26 9.98 -3.55 6.66
CA HIS A 26 9.57 -3.65 8.06
C HIS A 26 10.75 -3.25 8.97
N ILE A 27 10.45 -2.98 10.25
CA ILE A 27 11.48 -2.78 11.28
C ILE A 27 11.75 -4.13 11.96
N ASP A 28 13.00 -4.59 11.92
CA ASP A 28 13.43 -5.82 12.59
C ASP A 28 13.59 -5.63 14.11
N GLU A 29 13.92 -6.71 14.82
CA GLU A 29 14.14 -6.71 16.27
C GLU A 29 15.33 -5.90 16.77
N ASN A 30 16.25 -5.54 15.88
CA ASN A 30 17.37 -4.67 16.18
C ASN A 30 17.08 -3.20 15.85
N GLY A 31 15.88 -2.89 15.35
CA GLY A 31 15.48 -1.54 14.92
C GLY A 31 15.94 -1.15 13.52
N ASN A 32 16.42 -2.11 12.70
CA ASN A 32 16.82 -1.84 11.32
C ASN A 32 15.62 -1.86 10.38
N ILE A 33 15.66 -1.00 9.37
CA ILE A 33 14.72 -1.08 8.24
C ILE A 33 15.22 -2.16 7.28
N VAL A 34 14.43 -3.22 7.12
CA VAL A 34 14.72 -4.35 6.23
C VAL A 34 13.69 -4.35 5.11
N SER A 35 14.14 -4.57 3.88
CA SER A 35 13.26 -4.76 2.72
C SER A 35 13.30 -6.21 2.25
N ASP A 36 12.16 -6.70 1.77
CA ASP A 36 12.01 -8.03 1.16
C ASP A 36 12.89 -8.14 -0.13
N GLU A 37 13.33 -7.02 -0.71
CA GLU A 37 14.18 -6.91 -1.90
C GLU A 37 15.67 -6.68 -1.59
N GLY A 38 16.09 -6.85 -0.34
CA GLY A 38 17.47 -6.65 0.10
C GLY A 38 17.78 -5.23 0.59
N ARG A 39 19.07 -4.86 0.63
CA ARG A 39 19.50 -3.61 1.29
C ARG A 39 18.93 -2.37 0.59
N LEU A 40 18.43 -1.43 1.37
CA LEU A 40 18.02 -0.12 0.87
C LEU A 40 19.24 0.74 0.50
N PRO A 41 19.22 1.45 -0.63
CA PRO A 41 20.28 2.40 -0.99
C PRO A 41 20.27 3.61 -0.05
N ALA A 42 21.42 4.27 0.09
CA ALA A 42 21.57 5.42 1.02
C ALA A 42 20.61 6.58 0.66
N GLU A 43 20.32 6.75 -0.62
CA GLU A 43 19.38 7.74 -1.16
C GLU A 43 17.95 7.48 -0.69
N ALA A 44 17.56 6.22 -0.53
CA ALA A 44 16.25 5.87 0.02
C ALA A 44 16.14 6.34 1.47
N LEU A 45 17.16 6.03 2.29
CA LEU A 45 17.22 6.44 3.70
C LEU A 45 17.17 7.97 3.84
N SER A 46 17.98 8.70 3.08
CA SER A 46 17.98 10.16 3.07
C SER A 46 16.61 10.75 2.70
N GLN A 47 15.95 10.19 1.69
CA GLN A 47 14.62 10.66 1.27
C GLN A 47 13.57 10.40 2.33
N ILE A 48 13.55 9.23 2.97
CA ILE A 48 12.56 8.93 4.02
C ILE A 48 12.76 9.82 5.25
N ILE A 49 14.00 10.12 5.61
CA ILE A 49 14.31 11.00 6.75
C ILE A 49 13.82 12.42 6.46
N ASN A 50 14.06 12.92 5.24
CA ASN A 50 13.67 14.27 4.84
C ASN A 50 12.18 14.40 4.48
N TYR A 51 11.55 13.29 4.09
CA TYR A 51 10.18 13.22 3.59
C TYR A 51 9.46 12.02 4.23
N PRO A 52 9.19 12.06 5.55
CA PRO A 52 8.60 10.93 6.28
C PRO A 52 7.19 10.55 5.79
N GLU A 53 6.48 11.45 5.11
CA GLU A 53 5.21 11.17 4.45
C GLU A 53 5.31 10.13 3.32
N ARG A 54 6.53 9.84 2.85
CA ARG A 54 6.79 8.76 1.87
C ARG A 54 6.79 7.37 2.49
N ILE A 55 6.70 7.27 3.81
CA ILE A 55 6.43 6.04 4.54
C ILE A 55 4.93 5.85 4.56
N VAL A 56 4.46 4.87 3.80
CA VAL A 56 3.04 4.55 3.73
C VAL A 56 2.81 3.27 4.50
N LYS A 57 2.10 3.37 5.63
CA LYS A 57 1.64 2.19 6.36
C LYS A 57 0.76 1.35 5.45
N MET A 58 0.99 0.05 5.46
CA MET A 58 0.11 -0.85 4.74
C MET A 58 -1.00 -1.33 5.66
N THR A 59 -2.25 -1.19 5.23
CA THR A 59 -3.38 -1.85 5.87
C THR A 59 -3.13 -3.36 5.91
N PRO A 60 -3.14 -4.01 7.09
CA PRO A 60 -3.05 -5.45 7.18
C PRO A 60 -4.33 -6.07 6.60
N LEU A 61 -4.19 -6.92 5.59
CA LEU A 61 -5.31 -7.56 4.91
C LEU A 61 -5.47 -9.02 5.36
N SER A 62 -6.72 -9.46 5.50
CA SER A 62 -7.09 -10.85 5.67
C SER A 62 -7.03 -11.62 4.34
N ASP A 63 -7.01 -12.96 4.40
CA ASP A 63 -7.03 -13.81 3.19
C ASP A 63 -8.23 -13.51 2.29
N LYS A 64 -9.39 -13.21 2.88
CA LYS A 64 -10.59 -12.82 2.12
C LYS A 64 -10.41 -11.50 1.38
N GLU A 65 -9.77 -10.52 2.00
CA GLU A 65 -9.46 -9.23 1.37
C GLU A 65 -8.42 -9.40 0.25
N ILE A 66 -7.44 -10.28 0.45
CA ILE A 66 -6.46 -10.63 -0.58
C ILE A 66 -7.17 -11.23 -1.80
N GLU A 67 -8.04 -12.23 -1.60
CA GLU A 67 -8.83 -12.83 -2.68
C GLU A 67 -9.77 -11.81 -3.37
N ALA A 68 -10.34 -10.88 -2.60
CA ALA A 68 -11.13 -9.79 -3.17
C ALA A 68 -10.29 -8.89 -4.08
N ILE A 69 -9.05 -8.57 -3.70
CA ILE A 69 -8.11 -7.81 -4.55
C ILE A 69 -7.78 -8.58 -5.82
N LYS A 70 -7.54 -9.90 -5.75
CA LYS A 70 -7.33 -10.72 -6.96
C LYS A 70 -8.50 -10.61 -7.91
N ALA A 71 -9.72 -10.76 -7.39
CA ALA A 71 -10.94 -10.67 -8.17
C ALA A 71 -11.10 -9.29 -8.81
N ILE A 72 -10.85 -8.22 -8.06
CA ILE A 72 -10.89 -6.84 -8.57
C ILE A 72 -9.89 -6.66 -9.69
N LYS A 73 -8.63 -7.07 -9.52
CA LYS A 73 -7.60 -6.92 -10.56
C LYS A 73 -7.96 -7.65 -11.86
N ASN A 74 -8.59 -8.83 -11.75
CA ASN A 74 -9.01 -9.60 -12.90
C ASN A 74 -10.24 -8.99 -13.61
N LEU A 75 -11.22 -8.48 -12.85
CA LEU A 75 -12.46 -7.93 -13.39
C LEU A 75 -12.29 -6.48 -13.90
N PHE A 76 -11.42 -5.71 -13.24
CA PHE A 76 -11.13 -4.31 -13.52
C PHE A 76 -9.62 -4.12 -13.67
N PRO A 77 -9.02 -4.54 -14.80
CA PRO A 77 -7.56 -4.52 -14.98
C PRO A 77 -6.91 -3.14 -14.85
N THR A 78 -7.69 -2.08 -15.11
CA THR A 78 -7.26 -0.68 -15.01
C THR A 78 -7.44 -0.09 -13.62
N ALA A 79 -8.00 -0.82 -12.65
CA ALA A 79 -8.11 -0.34 -11.28
C ALA A 79 -6.73 -0.27 -10.62
N GLU A 80 -6.47 0.85 -9.94
CA GLU A 80 -5.21 1.12 -9.24
C GLU A 80 -5.40 1.09 -7.73
N TYR A 81 -6.59 1.47 -7.23
CA TYR A 81 -6.86 1.51 -5.80
C TYR A 81 -8.26 1.03 -5.42
N VAL A 82 -8.37 0.55 -4.18
CA VAL A 82 -9.63 0.44 -3.42
C VAL A 82 -9.62 1.53 -2.35
N GLU A 83 -10.64 2.38 -2.29
CA GLU A 83 -10.71 3.49 -1.34
C GLU A 83 -11.98 3.40 -0.50
N HIS A 84 -11.87 3.70 0.78
CA HIS A 84 -13.02 3.97 1.66
C HIS A 84 -13.11 5.48 1.84
N ILE A 85 -14.22 6.09 1.40
CA ILE A 85 -14.37 7.54 1.41
C ILE A 85 -14.40 8.07 2.86
N LYS A 86 -13.60 9.09 3.17
CA LYS A 86 -13.36 9.60 4.53
C LYS A 86 -14.59 9.86 5.41
N ASN A 87 -15.70 10.32 4.81
CA ASN A 87 -16.91 10.69 5.54
C ASN A 87 -18.15 9.93 5.02
N SER A 88 -17.96 8.69 4.55
CA SER A 88 -19.02 7.87 3.97
C SER A 88 -18.71 6.39 4.20
N ASP A 89 -19.73 5.53 4.24
CA ASP A 89 -19.57 4.07 4.32
C ASP A 89 -19.30 3.43 2.94
N ILE A 90 -19.16 4.26 1.90
CA ILE A 90 -18.89 3.82 0.53
C ILE A 90 -17.43 3.41 0.41
N VAL A 91 -17.24 2.18 -0.07
CA VAL A 91 -15.97 1.68 -0.57
C VAL A 91 -16.11 1.50 -2.08
N GLY A 92 -15.08 1.89 -2.82
CA GLY A 92 -15.07 1.72 -4.27
C GLY A 92 -13.69 1.52 -4.85
N ILE A 93 -13.71 1.20 -6.12
CA ILE A 93 -12.52 0.99 -6.94
C ILE A 93 -12.33 2.19 -7.86
N GLY A 94 -11.08 2.58 -8.05
CA GLY A 94 -10.74 3.69 -8.91
C GLY A 94 -9.35 3.60 -9.51
N ASN A 95 -9.06 4.58 -10.36
CA ASN A 95 -7.74 4.81 -10.91
C ASN A 95 -7.47 6.30 -11.13
N SER A 96 -6.24 6.63 -11.47
CA SER A 96 -5.81 8.01 -11.71
C SER A 96 -6.33 8.61 -13.02
N GLU A 97 -6.63 7.79 -14.02
CA GLU A 97 -7.09 8.24 -15.35
C GLU A 97 -8.57 8.64 -15.37
N ASN A 98 -9.44 7.78 -14.85
CA ASN A 98 -10.90 7.92 -14.90
C ASN A 98 -11.51 8.27 -13.53
N GLY A 99 -10.72 8.22 -12.46
CA GLY A 99 -11.23 8.42 -11.10
C GLY A 99 -12.03 7.22 -10.64
N TRP A 100 -13.30 7.44 -10.28
CA TRP A 100 -14.19 6.43 -9.72
C TRP A 100 -14.71 5.46 -10.78
N ILE A 101 -14.54 4.15 -10.57
CA ILE A 101 -14.97 3.10 -11.49
C ILE A 101 -16.28 2.47 -11.01
N ALA A 102 -16.32 2.01 -9.76
CA ALA A 102 -17.50 1.35 -9.20
C ALA A 102 -17.52 1.37 -7.67
N ASP A 103 -18.73 1.37 -7.12
CA ASP A 103 -18.99 1.08 -5.71
C ASP A 103 -18.92 -0.44 -5.48
N ILE A 104 -18.39 -0.84 -4.33
CA ILE A 104 -18.35 -2.24 -3.89
C ILE A 104 -18.87 -2.39 -2.47
N ASN A 105 -19.25 -3.61 -2.11
CA ASN A 105 -19.70 -3.89 -0.75
C ASN A 105 -18.54 -3.68 0.24
N ASN A 106 -18.70 -2.72 1.17
CA ASN A 106 -17.68 -2.38 2.16
C ASN A 106 -17.30 -3.57 3.06
N ALA A 107 -18.19 -4.56 3.23
CA ALA A 107 -17.91 -5.78 3.99
C ALA A 107 -16.82 -6.66 3.36
N LEU A 108 -16.43 -6.40 2.10
CA LEU A 108 -15.28 -7.06 1.46
C LEU A 108 -13.95 -6.58 2.04
N PHE A 109 -13.90 -5.37 2.61
CA PHE A 109 -12.68 -4.73 3.13
C PHE A 109 -12.87 -4.20 4.55
N PRO A 110 -13.17 -5.07 5.54
CA PRO A 110 -13.38 -4.65 6.93
C PRO A 110 -12.15 -4.00 7.58
N SER A 111 -10.94 -4.23 7.07
CA SER A 111 -9.73 -3.59 7.58
C SER A 111 -9.53 -2.15 7.06
N LEU A 112 -10.22 -1.78 5.97
CA LEU A 112 -10.06 -0.48 5.31
C LEU A 112 -10.90 0.57 6.02
N LYS A 113 -10.24 1.53 6.67
CA LYS A 113 -10.91 2.59 7.44
C LYS A 113 -11.33 3.76 6.55
N PRO A 114 -12.35 4.53 6.94
CA PRO A 114 -12.72 5.74 6.22
C PRO A 114 -11.53 6.68 6.03
N GLY A 115 -11.25 7.04 4.78
CA GLY A 115 -10.17 7.93 4.35
C GLY A 115 -8.88 7.21 3.98
N ASP A 116 -8.82 5.89 4.16
CA ASP A 116 -7.69 5.05 3.73
C ASP A 116 -7.97 4.46 2.34
N HIS A 117 -6.88 4.03 1.70
CA HIS A 117 -6.91 3.32 0.42
C HIS A 117 -5.91 2.17 0.40
N ILE A 118 -6.13 1.23 -0.51
CA ILE A 118 -5.24 0.12 -0.83
C ILE A 118 -4.77 0.31 -2.27
N ASP A 119 -3.46 0.41 -2.48
CA ASP A 119 -2.84 0.29 -3.80
C ASP A 119 -2.87 -1.18 -4.22
N ILE A 120 -3.60 -1.47 -5.30
CA ILE A 120 -3.86 -2.83 -5.78
C ILE A 120 -2.56 -3.49 -6.26
N ASP A 121 -1.71 -2.78 -6.99
CA ASP A 121 -0.48 -3.36 -7.53
C ASP A 121 0.54 -3.64 -6.42
N ALA A 122 0.64 -2.76 -5.42
CA ALA A 122 1.45 -2.99 -4.23
C ALA A 122 0.93 -4.20 -3.43
N ALA A 123 -0.38 -4.34 -3.30
CA ALA A 123 -0.99 -5.51 -2.67
C ALA A 123 -0.70 -6.80 -3.46
N CYS A 124 -0.85 -6.80 -4.79
CA CYS A 124 -0.57 -7.97 -5.61
C CYS A 124 0.89 -8.42 -5.50
N ARG A 125 1.84 -7.48 -5.59
CA ARG A 125 3.27 -7.76 -5.36
C ARG A 125 3.54 -8.34 -3.98
N ARG A 126 2.87 -7.84 -2.94
CA ARG A 126 3.03 -8.30 -1.55
C ARG A 126 2.57 -9.73 -1.34
N PHE A 127 1.46 -10.13 -1.95
CA PHE A 127 0.79 -11.40 -1.68
C PHE A 127 1.01 -12.45 -2.78
N GLY A 128 1.87 -12.17 -3.77
CA GLY A 128 2.16 -13.10 -4.87
C GLY A 128 0.94 -13.41 -5.72
N ILE A 129 0.12 -12.38 -5.95
CA ILE A 129 -1.10 -12.42 -6.77
C ILE A 129 -0.74 -12.24 -8.24
#